data_AF-A0AA95F3K9-F1
#
_entry.id   AF-A0AA95F3K9-F1
#
_cell.length_a   1.000
_cell.length_b   1.000
_cell.length_c   1.000
_cell.angle_alpha   90.00
_cell.angle_beta   90.00
_cell.angle_gamma   90.00
#
_symmetry.space_group_name_H-M   'P 1'
#
loop_
_entity.id
_entity.type
_entity.pdbx_description
1 polymer ?
#
loop_
_entity_poly.entity_id
_entity_poly.type
_entity_poly.pdbx_seq_one_letter_code
_entity_poly.pdbx_strand_id
1 'polypeptide(L)'
;MIFGGAQLIQESGWLVICVTNGNNMLRRKEFQKVMKKVHAEFEMWEYEDKWGGDFDQLRLKSDLAEVLARKPISKVVTHNLKGEYGHTQHIAISKIVHELVDHNIYVFETSERKLEEKVLTEKQLLLECYESQDIEWLKPYICYETIKRVR
;
A
#
# COMPACT_ATOMS: atom_id res chain seq x y z
N MET A 1 -0.22 -6.36 -5.78
CA MET A 1 0.16 -5.26 -4.88
C MET A 1 1.47 -4.69 -5.37
N ILE A 2 1.44 -3.49 -5.93
CA ILE A 2 2.60 -2.87 -6.60
C ILE A 2 3.64 -2.39 -5.57
N PHE A 3 3.16 -1.76 -4.49
CA PHE A 3 3.95 -1.21 -3.39
C PHE A 3 3.58 -1.91 -2.06
N GLY A 4 4.56 -2.09 -1.19
CA GLY A 4 4.49 -2.89 0.04
C GLY A 4 4.62 -4.39 -0.17
N GLY A 5 4.82 -4.85 -1.41
CA GLY A 5 4.82 -6.28 -1.73
C GLY A 5 5.98 -7.02 -1.05
N ALA A 6 7.19 -6.45 -1.10
CA ALA A 6 8.35 -7.03 -0.43
C ALA A 6 8.16 -7.13 1.10
N GLN A 7 7.59 -6.09 1.73
CA GLN A 7 7.35 -6.08 3.18
C GLN A 7 6.36 -7.15 3.61
N LEU A 8 5.30 -7.38 2.83
CA LEU A 8 4.32 -8.43 3.11
C LEU A 8 4.89 -9.84 2.93
N ILE A 9 5.88 -10.01 2.04
CA ILE A 9 6.55 -11.29 1.83
C ILE A 9 7.56 -11.57 2.95
N GLN A 10 8.31 -10.56 3.37
CA GLN A 10 9.45 -10.70 4.27
C GLN A 10 9.08 -10.62 5.75
N GLU A 11 7.99 -9.94 6.09
CA GLU A 11 7.55 -9.69 7.46
C GLU A 11 6.08 -10.13 7.65
N SER A 12 5.72 -10.50 8.88
CA SER A 12 4.37 -10.90 9.27
C SER A 12 3.76 -9.94 10.29
N GLY A 13 2.46 -10.09 10.57
CA GLY A 13 1.74 -9.26 11.54
C GLY A 13 1.23 -7.93 10.96
N TRP A 14 1.15 -7.82 9.63
CA TRP A 14 0.62 -6.65 8.95
C TRP A 14 -0.91 -6.58 9.03
N LEU A 15 -1.40 -5.37 9.28
CA LEU A 15 -2.75 -4.93 8.93
C LEU A 15 -2.65 -4.02 7.71
N VAL A 16 -3.24 -4.43 6.58
CA VAL A 16 -3.24 -3.67 5.33
C VAL A 16 -4.55 -2.92 5.16
N ILE A 17 -4.49 -1.60 5.07
CA ILE A 17 -5.64 -0.75 4.78
C ILE A 17 -5.61 -0.33 3.31
N CYS A 18 -6.54 -0.83 2.51
CA CYS A 18 -6.75 -0.40 1.13
C CYS A 18 -7.98 0.52 1.08
N VAL A 19 -7.80 1.80 0.78
CA VAL A 19 -8.86 2.80 1.04
C VAL A 19 -9.93 2.87 -0.05
N THR A 20 -9.71 2.29 -1.23
CA THR A 20 -10.65 2.38 -2.36
C THR A 20 -11.15 1.01 -2.83
N ASN A 21 -12.16 1.03 -3.73
CA ASN A 21 -12.66 -0.15 -4.46
C ASN A 21 -13.30 -1.26 -3.61
N GLY A 22 -13.68 -1.02 -2.36
CA GLY A 22 -14.32 -2.02 -1.50
C GLY A 22 -15.65 -2.59 -2.05
N ASN A 23 -16.33 -1.84 -2.92
CA ASN A 23 -17.54 -2.26 -3.64
C ASN A 23 -17.26 -2.88 -5.02
N ASN A 24 -16.02 -2.80 -5.52
CA ASN A 24 -15.61 -3.43 -6.76
C ASN A 24 -15.34 -4.91 -6.50
N MET A 25 -16.34 -5.76 -6.81
CA MET A 25 -16.31 -7.19 -6.51
C MET A 25 -15.07 -7.91 -7.08
N LEU A 26 -14.63 -7.54 -8.29
CA LEU A 26 -13.47 -8.16 -8.92
C LEU A 26 -12.19 -7.75 -8.18
N ARG A 27 -11.93 -6.44 -8.03
CA ARG A 27 -10.71 -5.94 -7.36
C ARG A 27 -10.64 -6.39 -5.90
N ARG A 28 -11.79 -6.43 -5.20
CA ARG A 28 -11.88 -6.96 -3.85
C ARG A 28 -11.48 -8.43 -3.77
N LYS A 29 -11.96 -9.26 -4.69
CA LYS A 29 -11.62 -10.69 -4.73
C LYS A 29 -10.12 -10.90 -4.96
N GLU A 30 -9.53 -10.15 -5.88
CA GLU A 30 -8.09 -10.18 -6.17
C GLU A 30 -7.25 -9.74 -4.96
N PHE A 31 -7.62 -8.61 -4.34
CA PHE A 31 -6.96 -8.10 -3.14
C PHE A 31 -7.02 -9.11 -1.98
N GLN A 32 -8.21 -9.64 -1.68
CA GLN A 32 -8.41 -10.64 -0.63
C GLN A 32 -7.62 -11.93 -0.88
N LYS A 33 -7.53 -12.38 -2.14
CA LYS A 33 -6.73 -13.56 -2.52
C LYS A 33 -5.25 -13.35 -2.17
N VAL A 34 -4.73 -12.16 -2.41
CA VAL A 34 -3.33 -11.81 -2.11
C VAL A 34 -3.10 -11.66 -0.61
N MET A 35 -3.97 -10.95 0.11
CA MET A 35 -3.84 -10.80 1.57
C MET A 35 -3.86 -12.14 2.30
N LYS A 36 -4.70 -13.09 1.84
CA LYS A 36 -4.71 -14.46 2.35
C LYS A 36 -3.41 -15.22 2.08
N LYS A 37 -2.79 -15.05 0.89
CA LYS A 37 -1.52 -15.70 0.52
C LYS A 37 -0.35 -15.22 1.37
N VAL A 38 -0.35 -13.94 1.76
CA VAL A 38 0.71 -13.35 2.62
C VAL A 38 0.33 -13.35 4.10
N HIS A 39 -0.81 -13.96 4.47
CA HIS A 39 -1.29 -14.07 5.85
C HIS A 39 -1.41 -12.71 6.58
N ALA A 40 -1.81 -11.65 5.88
CA ALA A 40 -2.03 -10.33 6.47
C ALA A 40 -3.49 -10.13 6.89
N GLU A 41 -3.71 -9.44 8.03
CA GLU A 41 -5.00 -8.82 8.33
C GLU A 41 -5.23 -7.69 7.32
N PHE A 42 -6.49 -7.41 6.96
CA PHE A 42 -6.76 -6.36 5.99
C PHE A 42 -8.15 -5.75 6.14
N GLU A 43 -8.26 -4.49 5.73
CA GLU A 43 -9.50 -3.78 5.50
C GLU A 43 -9.47 -3.16 4.10
N MET A 44 -10.61 -3.19 3.43
CA MET A 44 -10.78 -2.56 2.13
C MET A 44 -12.02 -1.66 2.18
N TRP A 45 -11.82 -0.37 1.93
CA TRP A 45 -12.85 0.66 2.08
C TRP A 45 -13.36 1.17 0.73
N GLU A 46 -14.38 2.03 0.77
CA GLU A 46 -15.13 2.48 -0.40
C GLU A 46 -14.97 3.99 -0.66
N TYR A 47 -13.74 4.50 -0.54
CA TYR A 47 -13.44 5.85 -1.03
C TYR A 47 -13.37 5.86 -2.57
N GLU A 48 -13.65 7.02 -3.16
CA GLU A 48 -13.60 7.24 -4.60
C GLU A 48 -12.19 6.96 -5.15
N ASP A 49 -12.10 6.16 -6.21
CA ASP A 49 -10.85 5.90 -6.93
C ASP A 49 -10.83 6.72 -8.22
N LYS A 50 -9.99 7.75 -8.27
CA LYS A 50 -9.97 8.69 -9.39
C LYS A 50 -8.58 9.25 -9.61
N TRP A 51 -8.08 9.06 -10.83
CA TRP A 51 -6.83 9.69 -11.27
C TRP A 51 -6.97 11.21 -11.24
N GLY A 52 -6.00 11.90 -10.64
CA GLY A 52 -6.08 13.35 -10.43
C GLY A 52 -7.17 13.78 -9.46
N GLY A 53 -7.83 12.83 -8.79
CA GLY A 53 -8.81 13.08 -7.74
C GLY A 53 -8.16 13.25 -6.36
N ASP A 54 -9.01 13.40 -5.37
CA ASP A 54 -8.66 13.49 -3.96
C ASP A 54 -9.68 12.68 -3.14
N PHE A 55 -9.49 12.61 -1.83
CA PHE A 55 -10.44 12.02 -0.90
C PHE A 55 -11.22 13.08 -0.14
N ASP A 56 -12.32 12.68 0.49
CA ASP A 56 -12.80 13.39 1.67
C ASP A 56 -11.73 13.24 2.77
N GLN A 57 -10.78 14.18 2.80
CA GLN A 57 -9.61 14.10 3.66
C GLN A 57 -9.96 14.12 5.15
N LEU A 58 -11.04 14.83 5.54
CA LEU A 58 -11.49 14.89 6.93
C LEU A 58 -12.00 13.51 7.38
N ARG A 59 -12.87 12.90 6.56
CA ARG A 59 -13.37 11.55 6.83
C ARG A 59 -12.25 10.52 6.82
N LEU A 60 -11.39 10.54 5.80
CA LEU A 60 -10.28 9.60 5.67
C LEU A 60 -9.30 9.71 6.85
N LYS A 61 -9.00 10.93 7.29
CA LYS A 61 -8.18 11.17 8.47
C LYS A 61 -8.81 10.61 9.74
N SER A 62 -10.12 10.79 9.92
CA SER A 62 -10.85 10.22 11.05
C SER A 62 -10.80 8.69 11.06
N ASP A 63 -11.10 8.05 9.93
CA ASP A 63 -11.11 6.59 9.81
C ASP A 63 -9.70 6.00 10.04
N LEU A 64 -8.66 6.62 9.48
CA LEU A 64 -7.28 6.19 9.71
C LEU A 64 -6.84 6.40 11.17
N ALA A 65 -7.24 7.49 11.81
CA ALA A 65 -6.96 7.72 13.23
C ALA A 65 -7.60 6.63 14.11
N GLU A 66 -8.81 6.19 13.77
CA GLU A 66 -9.47 5.08 14.46
C GLU A 66 -8.66 3.78 14.31
N VAL A 67 -8.23 3.44 13.10
CA VAL A 67 -7.38 2.26 12.85
C VAL A 67 -6.11 2.31 13.70
N LEU A 68 -5.42 3.45 13.71
CA LEU A 68 -4.18 3.63 14.46
C LEU A 68 -4.38 3.49 15.98
N ALA A 69 -5.58 3.77 16.49
CA ALA A 69 -5.91 3.66 17.90
C ALA A 69 -6.32 2.23 18.33
N ARG A 70 -6.64 1.32 17.39
CA ARG A 70 -7.16 -0.03 17.71
C ARG A 70 -6.15 -0.92 18.44
N LYS A 71 -4.87 -0.85 18.07
CA LYS A 71 -3.79 -1.69 18.61
C LYS A 71 -2.48 -0.91 18.61
N PRO A 72 -1.51 -1.24 19.48
CA PRO A 72 -0.17 -0.67 19.41
C PRO A 72 0.49 -1.00 18.05
N ILE A 73 1.01 0.01 17.37
CA ILE A 73 1.67 -0.13 16.08
C ILE A 73 3.16 0.19 16.23
N SER A 74 4.02 -0.75 15.81
CA SER A 74 5.47 -0.57 15.86
C SER A 74 6.03 0.13 14.63
N LYS A 75 5.35 0.00 13.48
CA LYS A 75 5.80 0.45 12.16
C LYS A 75 4.60 0.78 11.28
N VAL A 76 4.63 1.96 10.65
CA VAL A 76 3.65 2.34 9.62
C VAL A 76 4.37 2.47 8.28
N VAL A 77 3.85 1.85 7.24
CA VAL A 77 4.36 1.97 5.87
C VAL A 77 3.26 2.55 4.98
N THR A 78 3.57 3.60 4.23
CA THR A 78 2.59 4.29 3.36
C THR A 78 3.24 4.79 2.07
N HIS A 79 2.46 5.43 1.21
CA HIS A 79 2.98 6.14 0.05
C HIS A 79 3.88 7.31 0.45
N ASN A 80 4.76 7.73 -0.45
CA ASN A 80 5.61 8.91 -0.28
C ASN A 80 4.90 10.20 -0.71
N LEU A 81 5.43 11.34 -0.28
CA LEU A 81 4.86 12.66 -0.56
C LEU A 81 4.94 13.07 -2.05
N LYS A 82 5.64 12.29 -2.90
CA LYS A 82 5.66 12.46 -4.36
C LYS A 82 4.64 11.56 -5.07
N GLY A 83 3.99 10.65 -4.36
CA GLY A 83 3.00 9.71 -4.90
C GLY A 83 3.58 8.65 -5.84
N GLU A 84 4.84 8.27 -5.62
CA GLU A 84 5.68 7.33 -6.40
C GLU A 84 5.88 7.69 -7.88
N TYR A 85 4.80 7.71 -8.64
CA TYR A 85 4.73 8.15 -10.04
C TYR A 85 3.85 9.39 -10.22
N GLY A 86 3.60 10.15 -9.15
CA GLY A 86 2.81 11.38 -9.18
C GLY A 86 1.31 11.18 -8.97
N HIS A 87 0.87 10.05 -8.40
CA HIS A 87 -0.56 9.82 -8.16
C HIS A 87 -1.09 10.73 -7.04
N THR A 88 -2.08 11.57 -7.34
CA THR A 88 -2.62 12.56 -6.39
C THR A 88 -3.18 11.93 -5.12
N GLN A 89 -3.89 10.81 -5.24
CA GLN A 89 -4.44 10.11 -4.09
C GLN A 89 -3.36 9.41 -3.22
N HIS A 90 -2.22 9.01 -3.79
CA HIS A 90 -1.09 8.52 -2.98
C HIS A 90 -0.51 9.66 -2.12
N ILE A 91 -0.39 10.86 -2.71
CA ILE A 91 0.07 12.06 -2.01
C ILE A 91 -0.90 12.42 -0.88
N ALA A 92 -2.21 12.36 -1.12
CA ALA A 92 -3.23 12.64 -0.11
C ALA A 92 -3.14 11.69 1.09
N ILE A 93 -3.08 10.37 0.84
CA ILE A 93 -2.87 9.37 1.89
C ILE A 93 -1.57 9.62 2.65
N SER A 94 -0.48 9.87 1.92
CA SER A 94 0.83 10.13 2.52
C SER A 94 0.78 11.32 3.48
N LYS A 95 0.20 12.45 3.07
CA LYS A 95 0.05 13.65 3.92
C LYS A 95 -0.73 13.35 5.18
N ILE A 96 -1.89 12.72 5.06
CA ILE A 96 -2.73 12.37 6.22
C ILE A 96 -1.98 11.47 7.20
N VAL A 97 -1.28 10.44 6.72
CA VAL A 97 -0.50 9.54 7.59
C VAL A 97 0.65 10.28 8.29
N HIS A 98 1.33 11.21 7.62
CA HIS A 98 2.39 12.03 8.24
C HIS A 98 1.86 13.02 9.29
N GLU A 99 0.59 13.39 9.23
CA GLU A 99 -0.08 14.20 10.25
C GLU A 99 -0.54 13.39 11.45
N LEU A 100 -0.91 12.12 11.25
CA LEU A 100 -1.46 11.26 12.30
C LEU A 100 -0.39 10.49 13.08
N VAL A 101 0.78 10.29 12.50
CA VAL A 101 1.83 9.43 13.06
C VAL A 101 3.10 10.26 13.32
N ASP A 102 3.67 10.11 14.51
CA ASP A 102 4.80 10.94 14.96
C ASP A 102 6.15 10.21 14.94
N HIS A 103 6.18 8.89 14.68
CA HIS A 103 7.42 8.11 14.66
C HIS A 103 7.23 6.80 13.89
N ASN A 104 8.36 6.19 13.49
CA ASN A 104 8.41 4.91 12.78
C ASN A 104 7.54 4.89 11.50
N ILE A 105 7.54 6.02 10.79
CA ILE A 105 6.92 6.10 9.47
C ILE A 105 7.96 5.73 8.42
N TYR A 106 7.56 4.81 7.57
CA TYR A 106 8.27 4.41 6.38
C TYR A 106 7.43 4.72 5.15
N VAL A 107 8.07 5.13 4.07
CA VAL A 107 7.40 5.37 2.81
C VAL A 107 7.93 4.46 1.72
N PHE A 108 7.08 4.09 0.78
CA PHE A 108 7.50 3.39 -0.43
C PHE A 108 8.46 4.27 -1.24
N GLU A 109 9.52 3.65 -1.74
CA GLU A 109 10.53 4.33 -2.55
C GLU A 109 11.12 3.35 -3.57
N THR A 110 11.84 3.87 -4.56
CA THR A 110 12.65 3.05 -5.46
C THR A 110 14.13 3.12 -5.08
N SER A 111 14.82 2.00 -5.16
CA SER A 111 16.26 1.92 -4.93
C SER A 111 17.01 1.66 -6.24
N GLU A 112 18.32 1.93 -6.26
CA GLU A 112 19.16 1.57 -7.40
C GLU A 112 19.38 0.05 -7.49
N ARG A 113 19.14 -0.67 -6.39
CA ARG A 113 19.33 -2.11 -6.29
C ARG A 113 18.01 -2.82 -6.55
N LYS A 114 18.08 -3.81 -7.42
CA LYS A 114 16.95 -4.71 -7.65
C LYS A 114 16.70 -5.54 -6.39
N LEU A 115 15.44 -5.82 -6.08
CA LEU A 115 15.06 -6.78 -5.04
C LEU A 115 15.73 -8.14 -5.28
N GLU A 116 15.93 -8.89 -4.19
CA GLU A 116 16.43 -10.26 -4.25
C GLU A 116 15.52 -11.15 -5.13
N GLU A 117 16.14 -12.06 -5.87
CA GLU A 117 15.45 -12.90 -6.86
C GLU A 117 14.31 -13.73 -6.25
N LYS A 118 14.51 -14.25 -5.04
CA LYS A 118 13.49 -14.99 -4.31
C LYS A 118 12.26 -14.12 -4.02
N VAL A 119 12.48 -12.92 -3.50
CA VAL A 119 11.40 -11.97 -3.17
C VAL A 119 10.66 -11.53 -4.44
N LEU A 120 11.39 -11.28 -5.53
CA LEU A 120 10.79 -10.95 -6.82
C LEU A 120 9.92 -12.07 -7.38
N THR A 121 10.39 -13.31 -7.29
CA THR A 121 9.64 -14.47 -7.76
C THR A 121 8.33 -14.59 -7.00
N GLU A 122 8.37 -14.49 -5.67
CA GLU A 122 7.17 -14.50 -4.85
C GLU A 122 6.25 -13.31 -5.15
N LYS A 123 6.81 -12.11 -5.29
CA LYS A 123 6.06 -10.91 -5.65
C LYS A 123 5.36 -11.04 -7.01
N GLN A 124 6.02 -11.64 -8.01
CA GLN A 124 5.43 -11.89 -9.31
C GLN A 124 4.20 -12.82 -9.21
N LEU A 125 4.30 -13.90 -8.43
CA LEU A 125 3.17 -14.81 -8.18
C LEU A 125 1.99 -14.13 -7.47
N LEU A 126 2.26 -13.15 -6.61
CA LEU A 126 1.20 -12.32 -6.00
C LEU A 126 0.59 -11.35 -7.01
N LEU A 127 1.40 -10.77 -7.90
CA LEU A 127 0.95 -9.83 -8.91
C LEU A 127 0.08 -10.48 -9.99
N GLU A 128 0.34 -11.75 -10.34
CA GLU A 128 -0.51 -12.56 -11.22
C GLU A 128 -1.95 -12.72 -10.70
N CYS A 129 -2.21 -12.46 -9.42
CA CYS A 129 -3.57 -12.48 -8.89
C CYS A 129 -4.40 -11.23 -9.23
N TYR A 130 -3.79 -10.17 -9.79
CA TYR A 130 -4.46 -8.93 -10.17
C TYR A 130 -4.68 -8.87 -11.68
N GLU A 131 -5.41 -9.86 -12.22
CA GLU A 131 -5.68 -10.01 -13.65
C GLU A 131 -6.42 -8.80 -14.25
N SER A 132 -7.19 -8.08 -13.42
CA SER A 132 -7.92 -6.88 -13.83
C SER A 132 -7.06 -5.62 -14.00
N GLN A 133 -5.77 -5.67 -13.68
CA GLN A 133 -4.90 -4.49 -13.58
C GLN A 133 -3.78 -4.54 -14.61
N ASP A 134 -3.63 -3.47 -15.40
CA ASP A 134 -2.43 -3.26 -16.22
C ASP A 134 -1.31 -2.64 -15.36
N ILE A 135 -0.33 -3.48 -15.03
CA ILE A 135 0.78 -3.14 -14.14
C ILE A 135 2.14 -3.23 -14.83
N GLU A 136 2.19 -3.51 -16.13
CA GLU A 136 3.47 -3.76 -16.82
C GLU A 136 4.36 -2.51 -16.80
N TRP A 137 3.77 -1.34 -17.01
CA TRP A 137 4.47 -0.06 -16.96
C TRP A 137 4.99 0.30 -15.56
N LEU A 138 4.52 -0.38 -14.51
CA LEU A 138 4.98 -0.20 -13.12
C LEU A 138 6.17 -1.09 -12.75
N LYS A 139 6.70 -1.86 -13.71
CA LYS A 139 7.85 -2.76 -13.51
C LYS A 139 9.04 -2.13 -12.78
N PRO A 140 9.45 -0.86 -13.02
CA PRO A 140 10.52 -0.24 -12.25
C PRO A 140 10.20 -0.17 -10.74
N TYR A 141 8.97 0.23 -10.38
CA TYR A 141 8.54 0.29 -8.99
C TYR A 141 8.40 -1.10 -8.37
N ILE A 142 7.99 -2.09 -9.16
CA ILE A 142 7.86 -3.47 -8.71
C ILE A 142 9.22 -4.09 -8.40
N CYS A 143 10.19 -3.93 -9.32
CA CYS A 143 11.48 -4.62 -9.26
C CYS A 143 12.49 -3.98 -8.31
N TYR A 144 12.39 -2.67 -8.11
CA TYR A 144 13.33 -1.86 -7.35
C TYR A 144 12.71 -1.28 -6.08
N GLU A 145 11.61 -1.87 -5.62
CA GLU A 145 10.93 -1.47 -4.40
C GLU A 145 11.87 -1.45 -3.19
N THR A 146 11.75 -0.40 -2.39
CA THR A 146 12.30 -0.34 -1.06
C THR A 146 11.37 0.49 -0.16
N ILE A 147 11.69 0.54 1.13
CA ILE A 147 11.07 1.47 2.06
C ILE A 147 12.12 2.38 2.67
N LYS A 148 11.76 3.63 2.88
CA LYS A 148 12.63 4.63 3.53
C LYS A 148 11.97 5.14 4.79
N ARG A 149 12.69 5.11 5.92
CA ARG A 149 12.24 5.75 7.15
C ARG A 149 12.28 7.28 6.98
N VAL A 150 11.20 7.95 7.36
CA VAL A 150 11.05 9.41 7.24
C VAL A 150 10.80 10.10 8.59
N ARG A 151 10.42 9.34 9.62
CA ARG A 151 10.29 9.79 11.01
C ARG A 151 10.51 8.62 11.97
#